data_AF-A0A4Q5YWI8-F1
#
_entry.id   AF-A0A4Q5YWI8-F1
#
_cell.length_a   1.000
_cell.length_b   1.000
_cell.length_c   1.000
_cell.angle_alpha   90.00
_cell.angle_beta   90.00
_cell.angle_gamma   90.00
#
_symmetry.space_group_name_H-M   'P 1'
#
loop_
_entity.id
_entity.type
_entity.pdbx_description
1 polymer ?
#
loop_
_entity_poly.entity_id
_entity_poly.type
_entity_poly.pdbx_seq_one_letter_code
_entity_poly.pdbx_strand_id
1 'polypeptide(L)'
;AIDLVFHQGKKGDTYNIGGFNEWKNIDLVKLLCRLMDQKLGRAEGESGALITYVKDRPGHDRRYAIDATKINRELGWSPSVTFEEGLSQTIDWYLQNEEWLQHVTSGQYQHYYQTQYTFA
;
A
#
# COMPACT_ATOMS: atom_id res chain seq x y z
N ALA A 1 14.34 -8.78 2.47
CA ALA A 1 14.81 -8.51 1.09
C ALA A 1 16.05 -7.63 1.09
N ILE A 2 15.95 -6.36 1.52
CA ILE A 2 17.06 -5.40 1.49
C ILE A 2 18.26 -5.90 2.30
N ASP A 3 18.03 -6.30 3.55
CA ASP A 3 19.07 -6.87 4.42
C ASP A 3 19.75 -8.11 3.82
N LEU A 4 18.96 -9.00 3.22
CA LEU A 4 19.46 -10.19 2.52
C LEU A 4 20.34 -9.84 1.32
N VAL A 5 19.92 -8.87 0.50
CA VAL A 5 20.71 -8.38 -0.64
C VAL A 5 21.99 -7.71 -0.16
N PHE A 6 21.95 -6.95 0.93
CA PHE A 6 23.13 -6.31 1.48
C PHE A 6 24.19 -7.34 1.91
N HIS A 7 23.78 -8.42 2.56
CA HIS A 7 24.72 -9.44 3.08
C HIS A 7 25.11 -10.50 2.05
N GLN A 8 24.21 -10.88 1.14
CA GLN A 8 24.37 -12.05 0.27
C GLN A 8 24.32 -11.71 -1.23
N GLY A 9 23.96 -10.49 -1.59
CA GLY A 9 23.91 -10.04 -2.98
C GLY A 9 25.30 -9.92 -3.60
N LYS A 10 25.37 -10.13 -4.91
CA LYS A 10 26.63 -9.99 -5.67
C LYS A 10 26.93 -8.52 -5.94
N LYS A 11 28.19 -8.11 -5.78
CA LYS A 11 28.61 -6.73 -6.10
C LYS A 11 28.43 -6.44 -7.59
N GLY A 12 27.75 -5.34 -7.90
CA GLY A 12 27.45 -4.94 -9.27
C GLY A 12 26.14 -5.49 -9.82
N ASP A 13 25.48 -6.42 -9.10
CA ASP A 13 24.20 -6.94 -9.50
C ASP A 13 23.04 -6.02 -9.07
N THR A 14 21.98 -6.04 -9.87
CA THR A 14 20.68 -5.48 -9.52
C THR A 14 19.70 -6.61 -9.23
N TYR A 15 18.86 -6.43 -8.22
CA TYR A 15 17.81 -7.36 -7.81
C TYR A 15 16.48 -6.63 -7.71
N ASN A 16 15.52 -7.05 -8.54
CA ASN A 16 14.13 -6.65 -8.39
C ASN A 16 13.53 -7.28 -7.12
N ILE A 17 12.78 -6.51 -6.34
CA ILE A 17 12.08 -6.96 -5.14
C ILE A 17 10.58 -6.70 -5.37
N GLY A 18 9.76 -7.75 -5.26
CA GLY A 18 8.33 -7.66 -5.54
C GLY A 18 7.53 -8.77 -4.87
N GLY A 19 6.25 -8.52 -4.62
CA GLY A 19 5.37 -9.44 -3.88
C GLY A 19 4.73 -10.56 -4.71
N PHE A 20 4.94 -10.60 -6.04
CA PHE A 20 4.14 -11.40 -6.97
C PHE A 20 2.63 -11.12 -6.88
N ASN A 21 2.26 -9.88 -6.52
CA ASN A 21 0.90 -9.47 -6.26
C ASN A 21 0.55 -8.27 -7.14
N GLU A 22 -0.31 -8.47 -8.14
CA GLU A 22 -0.84 -7.41 -8.99
C GLU A 22 -2.28 -7.09 -8.58
N TRP A 23 -2.55 -5.84 -8.24
CA TRP A 23 -3.87 -5.36 -7.84
C TRP A 23 -4.28 -4.15 -8.65
N LYS A 24 -5.55 -4.08 -9.03
CA LYS A 24 -6.16 -2.82 -9.47
C LYS A 24 -6.43 -1.97 -8.24
N ASN A 25 -6.20 -0.65 -8.36
CA ASN A 25 -6.44 0.29 -7.26
C ASN A 25 -7.85 0.16 -6.67
N ILE A 26 -8.87 -0.01 -7.51
CA ILE A 26 -10.26 -0.13 -7.05
C ILE A 26 -10.53 -1.41 -6.25
N ASP A 27 -9.90 -2.53 -6.61
CA ASP A 27 -10.08 -3.80 -5.91
C ASP A 27 -9.39 -3.77 -4.54
N LEU A 28 -8.22 -3.11 -4.46
CA LEU A 28 -7.53 -2.81 -3.21
C LEU A 28 -8.39 -1.92 -2.30
N VAL A 29 -8.93 -0.81 -2.81
CA VAL A 29 -9.76 0.11 -2.01
C VAL A 29 -11.03 -0.58 -1.49
N LYS A 30 -11.68 -1.43 -2.31
CA LYS A 30 -12.83 -2.23 -1.86
C LYS A 30 -12.45 -3.22 -0.75
N LEU A 31 -11.29 -3.88 -0.86
CA LEU A 31 -10.80 -4.75 0.22
C LEU A 31 -10.52 -3.95 1.50
N LEU A 32 -9.87 -2.81 1.38
CA LEU A 32 -9.61 -1.88 2.49
C LEU A 32 -10.92 -1.48 3.19
N CYS A 33 -11.92 -1.02 2.44
CA CYS A 33 -13.23 -0.62 3.01
C CYS A 33 -13.89 -1.76 3.80
N ARG A 34 -13.89 -2.98 3.26
CA ARG A 34 -14.46 -4.14 3.98
C ARG A 34 -13.71 -4.45 5.27
N LEU A 35 -12.37 -4.40 5.26
CA LEU A 35 -11.56 -4.62 6.44
C LEU A 35 -11.77 -3.51 7.48
N MET A 36 -11.93 -2.27 7.05
CA MET A 36 -12.26 -1.14 7.93
C MET A 36 -13.62 -1.31 8.59
N ASP A 37 -14.65 -1.72 7.83
CA ASP A 37 -15.98 -1.95 8.40
C ASP A 37 -15.93 -3.03 9.49
N GLN A 38 -15.22 -4.12 9.23
CA GLN A 38 -15.04 -5.21 10.20
C GLN A 38 -14.28 -4.75 11.45
N LYS A 39 -13.13 -4.07 11.29
CA LYS A 39 -12.27 -3.68 12.41
C LYS A 39 -12.87 -2.57 13.27
N LEU A 40 -13.74 -1.72 12.70
CA LEU A 40 -14.42 -0.65 13.42
C LEU A 40 -15.85 -0.99 13.86
N GLY A 41 -16.35 -2.19 13.54
CA GLY A 41 -17.71 -2.61 13.86
C GLY A 41 -18.80 -1.80 13.13
N ARG A 42 -18.53 -1.35 11.91
CA ARG A 42 -19.48 -0.62 11.05
C ARG A 42 -20.39 -1.57 10.29
N ALA A 43 -21.48 -1.03 9.73
CA ALA A 43 -22.31 -1.81 8.81
C ALA A 43 -21.51 -2.16 7.53
N GLU A 44 -21.76 -3.35 6.97
CA GLU A 44 -21.11 -3.76 5.74
C GLU A 44 -21.41 -2.77 4.60
N GLY A 45 -20.36 -2.22 3.99
CA GLY A 45 -20.46 -1.29 2.87
C GLY A 45 -20.49 0.18 3.27
N GLU A 46 -20.51 0.49 4.57
CA GLU A 46 -20.47 1.86 5.08
C GLU A 46 -19.20 2.60 4.61
N SER A 47 -18.03 2.01 4.81
CA SER A 47 -16.77 2.61 4.32
C SER A 47 -16.69 2.57 2.79
N GLY A 48 -17.35 1.60 2.14
CA GLY A 48 -17.41 1.49 0.68
C GLY A 48 -18.20 2.62 0.02
N ALA A 49 -19.22 3.16 0.72
CA ALA A 49 -20.03 4.27 0.24
C ALA A 49 -19.24 5.60 0.11
N LEU A 50 -18.05 5.69 0.73
CA LEU A 50 -17.18 6.86 0.66
C LEU A 50 -16.34 6.92 -0.63
N ILE A 51 -16.33 5.85 -1.43
CA ILE A 51 -15.55 5.81 -2.67
C ILE A 51 -16.08 6.85 -3.65
N THR A 52 -15.21 7.79 -4.04
CA THR A 52 -15.52 8.84 -5.02
C THR A 52 -14.54 8.75 -6.19
N TYR A 53 -15.06 8.78 -7.41
CA TYR A 53 -14.23 8.84 -8.61
C TYR A 53 -13.86 10.29 -8.92
N VAL A 54 -12.57 10.54 -9.09
CA VAL A 54 -12.02 11.87 -9.39
C VAL A 54 -11.35 11.86 -10.76
N LYS A 55 -10.98 13.04 -11.24
CA LYS A 55 -10.23 13.19 -12.49
C LYS A 55 -8.91 12.42 -12.43
N ASP A 56 -8.59 11.72 -13.51
CA ASP A 56 -7.37 10.92 -13.60
C ASP A 56 -6.09 11.78 -13.59
N ARG A 57 -4.98 11.18 -13.16
CA ARG A 57 -3.67 11.83 -13.11
C ARG A 57 -3.09 11.98 -14.53
N PRO A 58 -2.60 13.16 -14.94
CA PRO A 58 -1.85 13.29 -16.18
C PRO A 58 -0.64 12.32 -16.19
N GLY A 59 -0.49 11.53 -17.26
CA GLY A 59 0.61 10.54 -17.36
C GLY A 59 0.48 9.36 -16.40
N HIS A 60 -0.75 8.89 -16.12
CA HIS A 60 -0.96 7.73 -15.24
C HIS A 60 -0.52 6.42 -15.91
N ASP A 61 0.64 5.89 -15.49
CA ASP A 61 1.03 4.51 -15.77
C ASP A 61 0.02 3.54 -15.16
N ARG A 62 -0.59 2.71 -16.00
CA ARG A 62 -1.75 1.88 -15.60
C ARG A 62 -1.39 0.56 -14.93
N ARG A 63 -0.15 0.10 -15.09
CA ARG A 63 0.29 -1.22 -14.63
C ARG A 63 1.76 -1.22 -14.31
N TYR A 64 2.08 -1.63 -13.09
CA TYR A 64 3.42 -2.06 -12.71
C TYR A 64 3.35 -3.53 -12.29
N ALA A 65 4.29 -4.31 -12.79
CA ALA A 65 4.47 -5.70 -12.43
C ALA A 65 5.96 -5.98 -12.35
N ILE A 66 6.40 -6.51 -11.22
CA ILE A 66 7.82 -6.78 -10.94
C ILE A 66 8.07 -8.27 -11.02
N ASP A 67 9.01 -8.66 -11.87
CA ASP A 67 9.59 -9.99 -11.85
C ASP A 67 10.70 -10.07 -10.79
N ALA A 68 10.42 -10.76 -9.68
CA ALA A 68 11.35 -11.02 -8.58
C ALA A 68 12.00 -12.42 -8.66
N THR A 69 11.98 -13.07 -9.82
CA THR A 69 12.56 -14.42 -10.02
C THR A 69 14.05 -14.46 -9.69
N LYS A 70 14.82 -13.41 -10.02
CA LYS A 70 16.27 -13.38 -9.77
C LYS A 70 16.61 -13.49 -8.28
N ILE A 71 16.02 -12.62 -7.45
CA ILE A 71 16.29 -12.62 -6.01
C ILE A 71 15.78 -13.90 -5.34
N ASN A 72 14.68 -14.47 -5.83
CA ASN A 72 14.16 -15.74 -5.36
C ASN A 72 15.11 -16.89 -5.66
N ARG A 73 15.58 -17.01 -6.91
CA ARG A 73 16.48 -18.11 -7.32
C ARG A 73 17.87 -17.99 -6.72
N GLU A 74 18.43 -16.78 -6.66
CA GLU A 74 19.82 -16.60 -6.22
C GLU A 74 19.98 -16.48 -4.71
N LEU A 75 19.03 -15.81 -4.03
CA LEU A 75 19.13 -15.53 -2.59
C LEU A 75 18.06 -16.25 -1.77
N GLY A 76 17.16 -17.02 -2.40
CA GLY A 76 16.07 -17.73 -1.71
C GLY A 76 14.97 -16.81 -1.19
N TRP A 77 14.94 -15.54 -1.59
CA TRP A 77 13.98 -14.59 -1.06
C TRP A 77 12.56 -14.85 -1.57
N SER A 78 11.58 -14.74 -0.68
CA SER A 78 10.15 -14.66 -1.02
C SER A 78 9.42 -13.75 -0.02
N PRO A 79 8.24 -13.21 -0.37
CA PRO A 79 7.40 -12.50 0.56
C PRO A 79 6.98 -13.39 1.72
N SER A 80 6.96 -12.85 2.94
CA SER A 80 6.58 -13.60 4.15
C SER A 80 5.08 -13.53 4.47
N VAL A 81 4.34 -12.65 3.80
CA VAL A 81 2.90 -12.45 3.97
C VAL A 81 2.24 -12.22 2.62
N THR A 82 0.97 -12.60 2.52
CA THR A 82 0.09 -12.23 1.41
C THR A 82 -0.27 -10.75 1.45
N PHE A 83 -0.85 -10.23 0.36
CA PHE A 83 -1.29 -8.85 0.30
C PHE A 83 -2.40 -8.56 1.32
N GLU A 84 -3.36 -9.46 1.46
CA GLU A 84 -4.50 -9.38 2.36
C GLU A 84 -4.06 -9.35 3.83
N GLU A 85 -3.14 -10.24 4.22
CA GLU A 85 -2.55 -10.27 5.56
C GLU A 85 -1.80 -8.97 5.86
N GLY A 86 -0.94 -8.52 4.93
CA GLY A 86 -0.19 -7.28 5.07
C GLY A 86 -1.10 -6.05 5.18
N LEU A 87 -2.18 -5.99 4.39
CA LEU A 87 -3.15 -4.90 4.45
C LEU A 87 -3.90 -4.88 5.78
N SER A 88 -4.35 -6.05 6.27
CA SER A 88 -5.00 -6.16 7.57
C SER A 88 -4.10 -5.68 8.71
N GLN A 89 -2.84 -6.12 8.73
CA GLN A 89 -1.84 -5.67 9.72
C GLN A 89 -1.54 -4.18 9.60
N THR A 90 -1.51 -3.65 8.38
CA THR A 90 -1.32 -2.21 8.14
C THR A 90 -2.45 -1.42 8.78
N ILE A 91 -3.71 -1.81 8.57
CA ILE A 91 -4.86 -1.14 9.19
C ILE A 91 -4.75 -1.17 10.72
N ASP A 92 -4.44 -2.33 11.31
CA ASP A 92 -4.28 -2.45 12.76
C ASP A 92 -3.18 -1.52 13.28
N TRP A 93 -2.07 -1.40 12.56
CA TRP A 93 -1.00 -0.48 12.90
C TRP A 93 -1.49 0.97 12.91
N TYR A 94 -2.21 1.43 11.88
CA TYR A 94 -2.75 2.80 11.86
C TYR A 94 -3.72 3.06 13.02
N LEU A 95 -4.61 2.11 13.34
CA LEU A 95 -5.55 2.24 14.46
C LEU A 95 -4.86 2.26 15.84
N GLN A 96 -3.70 1.61 15.97
CA GLN A 96 -2.93 1.57 17.22
C GLN A 96 -1.94 2.74 17.37
N ASN A 97 -1.73 3.54 16.33
CA ASN A 97 -0.69 4.59 16.29
C ASN A 97 -1.27 5.97 15.96
N GLU A 98 -2.38 6.33 16.62
CA GLU A 98 -3.08 7.61 16.38
C GLU A 98 -2.21 8.85 16.65
N GLU A 99 -1.37 8.83 17.69
CA GLU A 99 -0.48 9.95 18.00
C GLU A 99 0.51 10.20 16.84
N TRP A 100 1.13 9.13 16.34
CA TRP A 100 2.02 9.21 15.18
C TRP A 100 1.27 9.75 13.96
N LEU A 101 0.06 9.25 13.72
CA LEU A 101 -0.78 9.68 12.60
C LEU A 101 -1.06 11.19 12.68
N GLN A 102 -1.50 11.68 13.85
CA GLN A 102 -1.78 13.10 14.06
C GLN A 102 -0.56 13.99 13.78
N HIS A 103 0.63 13.56 14.20
CA HIS A 103 1.87 14.31 13.94
C HIS A 103 2.17 14.42 12.45
N VAL A 104 2.02 13.34 11.68
CA VAL A 104 2.35 13.34 10.23
C VAL A 104 1.27 13.93 9.34
N THR A 105 0.01 14.00 9.80
CA THR A 105 -1.11 14.57 9.03
C THR A 105 -1.43 16.03 9.36
N SER A 106 -0.54 16.75 10.05
CA SER A 106 -0.76 18.15 10.45
C SER A 106 -0.07 19.16 9.52
N GLY A 107 -0.48 20.43 9.62
CA GLY A 107 0.19 21.57 8.97
C GLY A 107 0.32 21.42 7.45
N GLN A 108 1.54 21.19 6.98
CA GLN A 108 1.85 21.12 5.54
C GLN A 108 1.07 20.00 4.82
N TYR A 109 0.79 18.89 5.50
CA TYR A 109 -0.02 17.82 4.92
C TYR A 109 -1.45 18.29 4.60
N GLN A 110 -2.08 19.00 5.53
CA GLN A 110 -3.44 19.54 5.33
C GLN A 110 -3.47 20.58 4.22
N HIS A 111 -2.47 21.46 4.15
CA HIS A 111 -2.36 22.45 3.08
C HIS A 111 -2.18 21.81 1.70
N TYR A 112 -1.32 20.79 1.61
CA TYR A 112 -1.16 19.99 0.40
C TYR A 112 -2.49 19.33 -0.02
N TYR A 113 -3.18 18.70 0.93
CA TYR A 113 -4.45 18.02 0.66
C TYR A 113 -5.49 19.00 0.09
N GLN A 114 -5.61 20.18 0.68
CA GLN A 114 -6.51 21.22 0.18
C GLN A 114 -6.17 21.64 -1.26
N THR A 115 -4.89 21.85 -1.54
CA THR A 115 -4.43 22.28 -2.86
C THR A 115 -4.69 21.23 -3.95
N GLN A 116 -4.58 19.95 -3.61
CA GLN A 116 -4.69 18.85 -4.59
C GLN A 116 -6.11 18.29 -4.75
N TYR A 117 -6.91 18.30 -3.67
CA TYR A 117 -8.16 17.54 -3.61
C TYR A 117 -9.38 18.37 -3.22
N THR A 118 -9.21 19.59 -2.70
CA THR A 118 -10.35 20.49 -2.50
C THR A 118 -10.65 21.20 -3.82
N PHE A 119 -11.39 20.52 -4.68
CA PHE A 119 -12.14 21.17 -5.75
C PHE A 119 -13.54 21.50 -5.22
N ALA A 120 -13.89 22.78 -5.29
CA ALA A 120 -15.27 23.24 -5.26
C ALA A 120 -16.08 22.68 -6.45
#